data_AF-A0A6G0KSQ6-F1
#
_entry.id   AF-A0A6G0KSQ6-F1
#
_cell.length_a   1.000
_cell.length_b   1.000
_cell.length_c   1.000
_cell.angle_alpha   90.00
_cell.angle_beta   90.00
_cell.angle_gamma   90.00
#
_symmetry.space_group_name_H-M   'P 1'
#
loop_
_entity.id
_entity.type
_entity.pdbx_description
1 polymer ?
#
loop_
_entity_poly.entity_id
_entity_poly.type
_entity_poly.pdbx_seq_one_letter_code
_entity_poly.pdbx_strand_id
1 'polypeptide(L)'
;MDDIVLLRAVHAFRPWRVPVGTSNGIMKVFEDIAVQCGANPEFGVDKPGAALRTRFRTLMKEFKRDQCRSMRKSGTVEQFEERDRLLLDIIAQTDVWNDKIEVENRVKEAKQRSIQSSGN
;
A
#
# COMPACT_ATOMS: atom_id res chain seq x y z
N MET A 1 12.51 14.29 -4.83
CA MET A 1 11.67 13.11 -4.54
C MET A 1 10.24 13.55 -4.62
N ASP A 2 9.57 13.21 -5.71
CA ASP A 2 8.17 13.53 -5.94
C ASP A 2 7.28 12.46 -5.29
N ASP A 3 6.41 12.87 -4.36
CA ASP A 3 5.51 11.95 -3.64
C ASP A 3 4.38 11.42 -4.54
N ILE A 4 3.93 12.19 -5.54
CA ILE A 4 2.90 11.75 -6.50
C ILE A 4 3.47 10.64 -7.38
N VAL A 5 4.69 10.81 -7.90
CA VAL A 5 5.37 9.76 -8.69
C VAL A 5 5.53 8.48 -7.86
N LEU A 6 5.96 8.59 -6.60
CA LEU A 6 6.04 7.45 -5.68
C LEU A 6 4.66 6.78 -5.50
N LEU A 7 3.62 7.56 -5.22
CA LEU A 7 2.29 7.03 -4.94
C LEU A 7 1.66 6.38 -6.17
N ARG A 8 1.84 6.96 -7.37
CA ARG A 8 1.43 6.33 -8.64
C ARG A 8 2.14 4.99 -8.84
N ALA A 9 3.44 4.90 -8.57
CA ALA A 9 4.18 3.64 -8.65
C ALA A 9 3.70 2.62 -7.61
N VAL A 10 3.53 3.01 -6.35
CA VAL A 10 2.99 2.13 -5.30
C VAL A 10 1.59 1.64 -5.66
N HIS A 11 0.74 2.51 -6.20
CA HIS A 11 -0.60 2.17 -6.65
C HIS A 11 -0.57 1.15 -7.81
N ALA A 12 0.34 1.32 -8.78
CA ALA A 12 0.48 0.39 -9.90
C ALA A 12 0.99 -1.00 -9.46
N PHE A 13 2.02 -1.04 -8.61
CA PHE A 13 2.69 -2.27 -8.19
C PHE A 13 1.97 -3.02 -7.07
N ARG A 14 1.08 -2.36 -6.32
CA ARG A 14 0.20 -2.95 -5.29
C ARG A 14 0.95 -3.84 -4.28
N PRO A 15 1.91 -3.30 -3.53
CA PRO A 15 2.74 -4.08 -2.58
C PRO A 15 1.94 -4.82 -1.51
N TRP A 16 0.69 -4.43 -1.23
CA TRP A 16 -0.22 -5.13 -0.31
C TRP A 16 -0.76 -6.46 -0.83
N ARG A 17 -0.62 -6.75 -2.14
CA ARG A 17 -0.99 -8.05 -2.72
C ARG A 17 0.05 -9.15 -2.51
N VAL A 18 1.23 -8.79 -2.00
CA VAL A 18 2.28 -9.76 -1.69
C VAL A 18 1.80 -10.69 -0.56
N PRO A 19 1.97 -12.02 -0.68
CA PRO A 19 1.55 -12.95 0.35
C PRO A 19 2.15 -12.62 1.73
N VAL A 20 1.29 -12.65 2.75
CA VAL A 20 1.66 -12.43 4.15
C VAL A 20 2.74 -13.45 4.56
N GLY A 21 3.77 -12.98 5.28
CA GLY A 21 4.91 -13.81 5.71
C GLY A 21 6.14 -13.76 4.79
N THR A 22 6.06 -13.09 3.63
CA THR A 22 7.20 -12.89 2.72
C THR A 22 7.77 -11.48 2.84
N SER A 23 8.50 -11.20 3.93
CA SER A 23 9.19 -9.91 4.12
C SER A 23 10.09 -9.54 2.93
N ASN A 24 10.77 -10.53 2.35
CA ASN A 24 11.56 -10.38 1.12
C ASN A 24 10.71 -9.99 -0.10
N GLY A 25 9.46 -10.46 -0.18
CA GLY A 25 8.55 -10.17 -1.28
C GLY A 25 8.17 -8.69 -1.34
N ILE A 26 7.79 -8.11 -0.18
CA ILE A 26 7.41 -6.70 -0.15
C ILE A 26 8.62 -5.81 -0.43
N MET A 27 9.80 -6.17 0.10
CA MET A 27 11.02 -5.43 -0.16
C MET A 27 11.40 -5.45 -1.64
N LYS A 28 11.27 -6.60 -2.31
CA LYS A 28 11.52 -6.73 -3.76
C LYS A 28 10.61 -5.81 -4.58
N VAL A 29 9.31 -5.75 -4.25
CA VAL A 29 8.38 -4.81 -4.91
C VAL A 29 8.82 -3.36 -4.73
N PHE A 30 9.37 -2.99 -3.57
CA PHE A 30 9.88 -1.63 -3.37
C PHE A 30 11.18 -1.34 -4.12
N GLU A 31 12.01 -2.35 -4.40
CA GLU A 31 13.14 -2.19 -5.32
C GLU A 31 12.66 -2.02 -6.77
N ASP A 32 11.63 -2.75 -7.20
CA ASP A 32 11.03 -2.56 -8.53
C ASP A 32 10.41 -1.16 -8.67
N ILE A 33 9.76 -0.67 -7.61
CA ILE A 33 9.26 0.71 -7.52
C ILE A 33 10.41 1.72 -7.61
N ALA A 34 11.56 1.44 -6.99
CA ALA A 34 12.73 2.33 -7.05
C ALA A 34 13.27 2.46 -8.47
N VAL A 35 13.37 1.34 -9.19
CA VAL A 35 13.76 1.34 -10.61
C VAL A 35 12.75 2.16 -11.44
N GLN A 36 11.45 1.95 -11.24
CA GLN A 36 10.41 2.69 -11.96
C GLN A 36 10.45 4.20 -11.68
N CYS A 37 10.64 4.58 -10.42
CA CYS A 37 10.72 5.99 -10.03
C CYS A 37 12.00 6.64 -10.56
N GLY A 38 13.14 5.93 -10.51
CA GLY A 38 14.42 6.42 -11.03
C GLY A 38 14.43 6.62 -12.55
N ALA A 39 13.60 5.86 -13.29
CA ALA A 39 13.39 6.06 -14.72
C ALA A 39 12.53 7.29 -15.06
N ASN A 40 11.84 7.89 -14.08
CA ASN A 40 11.04 9.10 -14.29
C ASN A 40 11.90 10.36 -14.08
N PRO A 41 12.10 11.22 -15.11
CA PRO A 41 12.85 12.46 -14.99
C PRO A 41 12.35 13.42 -13.90
N GLU A 42 11.04 13.39 -13.61
CA GLU A 42 10.41 14.25 -12.60
C GLU A 42 10.72 13.82 -11.16
N PHE A 43 11.11 12.55 -10.95
CA PHE A 43 11.41 12.04 -9.62
C PHE A 43 12.70 12.63 -9.04
N GLY A 44 13.67 12.85 -9.94
CA GLY A 44 14.90 13.63 -9.72
C GLY A 44 15.84 13.09 -8.65
N VAL A 45 15.62 11.87 -8.14
CA VAL A 45 16.46 11.24 -7.11
C VAL A 45 16.57 9.73 -7.33
N ASP A 46 17.79 9.19 -7.23
CA ASP A 46 18.01 7.75 -7.13
C ASP A 46 17.98 7.35 -5.65
N LYS A 47 16.99 6.55 -5.26
CA LYS A 47 16.79 6.14 -3.86
C LYS A 47 16.47 4.65 -3.79
N PRO A 48 17.07 3.91 -2.84
CA PRO A 48 16.80 2.49 -2.69
C PRO A 48 15.36 2.24 -2.24
N GLY A 49 14.83 1.04 -2.55
CA GLY A 49 13.46 0.66 -2.20
C GLY A 49 13.13 0.82 -0.72
N ALA A 50 14.11 0.60 0.18
CA ALA A 50 13.95 0.79 1.62
C ALA A 50 13.60 2.24 2.00
N ALA A 51 14.23 3.21 1.33
CA ALA A 51 13.97 4.63 1.56
C ALA A 51 12.57 5.01 1.04
N LEU A 52 12.18 4.47 -0.11
CA LEU A 52 10.85 4.68 -0.69
C LEU A 52 9.73 4.08 0.16
N ARG A 53 9.95 2.85 0.67
CA ARG A 53 9.05 2.20 1.64
C ARG A 53 8.85 3.03 2.89
N THR A 54 9.94 3.58 3.42
CA THR A 54 9.89 4.44 4.61
C THR A 54 9.11 5.71 4.34
N ARG A 55 9.37 6.38 3.20
CA ARG A 55 8.63 7.57 2.78
C ARG A 55 7.13 7.29 2.59
N PHE A 56 6.78 6.21 1.88
CA PHE A 56 5.39 5.79 1.70
C PHE A 56 4.68 5.57 3.05
N ARG A 57 5.35 4.90 4.00
CA ARG A 57 4.79 4.69 5.34
C ARG A 57 4.57 6.01 6.09
N THR A 58 5.50 6.96 5.96
CA THR A 58 5.34 8.30 6.55
C THR A 58 4.13 9.01 5.93
N LEU A 59 4.00 9.03 4.60
CA LEU A 59 2.86 9.63 3.90
C LEU A 59 1.52 9.04 4.36
N MET A 60 1.41 7.71 4.46
CA MET A 60 0.20 7.07 4.99
C MET A 60 -0.11 7.49 6.42
N LYS A 61 0.90 7.60 7.29
CA LYS A 61 0.70 8.01 8.70
C LYS A 61 0.27 9.47 8.79
N GLU A 62 0.91 10.35 8.03
CA GLU A 62 0.57 11.76 7.95
C GLU A 62 -0.84 11.93 7.41
N PHE A 63 -1.18 11.29 6.30
CA PHE A 63 -2.52 11.35 5.73
C PHE A 63 -3.60 10.85 6.69
N LYS A 64 -3.39 9.72 7.39
CA LYS A 64 -4.35 9.24 8.39
C LYS A 64 -4.50 10.22 9.56
N ARG A 65 -3.39 10.75 10.07
CA ARG A 65 -3.40 11.77 11.13
C ARG A 65 -4.11 13.04 10.67
N ASP A 66 -3.87 13.44 9.43
CA ASP A 66 -4.40 14.66 8.86
C ASP A 66 -5.87 14.46 8.50
N GLN A 67 -6.33 13.30 8.02
CA GLN A 67 -7.76 12.99 7.89
C GLN A 67 -8.47 13.06 9.26
N CYS A 68 -7.84 12.56 10.33
CA CYS A 68 -8.36 12.72 11.70
C CYS A 68 -8.40 14.19 12.17
N ARG A 69 -7.54 15.07 11.64
CA ARG A 69 -7.47 16.50 12.01
C ARG A 69 -8.25 17.43 11.06
N SER A 70 -8.38 17.05 9.79
CA SER A 70 -8.85 17.82 8.63
C SER A 70 -10.38 17.76 8.44
N MET A 71 -11.11 17.23 9.42
CA MET A 71 -12.41 17.79 9.80
C MET A 71 -12.35 19.31 10.11
N ARG A 72 -11.16 19.93 10.13
CA ARG A 72 -10.96 21.38 10.24
C ARG A 72 -10.02 21.90 9.15
N LYS A 73 -10.62 22.55 8.14
CA LYS A 73 -10.06 23.53 7.17
C LYS A 73 -9.23 23.01 5.98
N SER A 74 -9.60 23.49 4.78
CA SER A 74 -8.94 23.24 3.49
C SER A 74 -7.82 24.23 3.17
N GLY A 75 -6.90 23.81 2.28
CA GLY A 75 -5.90 24.66 1.64
C GLY A 75 -5.32 24.00 0.38
N THR A 76 -5.17 24.79 -0.69
CA THR A 76 -4.63 24.55 -2.06
C THR A 76 -4.93 23.23 -2.77
N VAL A 77 -5.61 23.34 -3.91
CA VAL A 77 -6.54 22.36 -4.46
C VAL A 77 -5.86 21.21 -5.23
N GLU A 78 -5.05 21.45 -6.24
CA GLU A 78 -4.85 20.42 -7.29
C GLU A 78 -3.85 19.29 -6.96
N GLN A 79 -2.63 19.60 -6.54
CA GLN A 79 -1.62 18.56 -6.22
C GLN A 79 -1.95 17.82 -4.92
N PHE A 80 -2.55 18.55 -3.98
CA PHE A 80 -3.06 17.98 -2.74
C PHE A 80 -4.21 17.01 -3.04
N GLU A 81 -5.11 17.37 -3.96
CA GLU A 81 -6.18 16.48 -4.42
C GLU A 81 -5.66 15.20 -5.06
N GLU A 82 -4.64 15.24 -5.92
CA GLU A 82 -4.13 14.00 -6.51
C GLU A 82 -3.46 13.11 -5.48
N ARG A 83 -2.58 13.67 -4.64
CA ARG A 83 -1.86 12.92 -3.60
C ARG A 83 -2.85 12.25 -2.65
N ASP A 84 -3.86 12.99 -2.19
CA ASP A 84 -4.85 12.48 -1.25
C ASP A 84 -5.80 11.47 -1.92
N ARG A 85 -6.19 11.67 -3.18
CA ARG A 85 -6.94 10.67 -3.97
C ARG A 85 -6.18 9.36 -4.09
N LEU A 86 -4.89 9.41 -4.44
CA LEU A 86 -4.04 8.22 -4.55
C LEU A 86 -3.93 7.49 -3.20
N LEU A 87 -3.76 8.23 -2.10
CA LEU A 87 -3.70 7.66 -0.76
C LEU A 87 -5.02 7.01 -0.34
N LEU A 88 -6.16 7.64 -0.63
CA LEU A 88 -7.49 7.07 -0.39
C LEU A 88 -7.71 5.79 -1.18
N ASP A 89 -7.36 5.79 -2.47
CA ASP A 89 -7.53 4.63 -3.34
C ASP A 89 -6.62 3.46 -2.92
N ILE A 90 -5.36 3.73 -2.57
CA ILE A 90 -4.45 2.73 -2.00
C ILE A 90 -5.01 2.13 -0.71
N ILE A 91 -5.58 2.96 0.19
CA ILE A 91 -6.21 2.48 1.43
C ILE A 91 -7.40 1.59 1.11
N ALA A 92 -8.33 2.05 0.28
CA ALA A 92 -9.54 1.31 -0.09
C ALA A 92 -9.18 -0.06 -0.73
N GLN A 93 -8.22 -0.08 -1.65
CA GLN A 93 -7.76 -1.33 -2.28
C GLN A 93 -7.02 -2.25 -1.32
N THR A 94 -6.32 -1.70 -0.33
CA THR A 94 -5.66 -2.49 0.72
C THR A 94 -6.71 -3.14 1.62
N ASP A 95 -7.74 -2.40 2.03
CA ASP A 95 -8.81 -2.90 2.89
C ASP A 95 -9.63 -4.00 2.18
N VAL A 96 -10.04 -3.76 0.93
CA VAL A 96 -10.72 -4.78 0.09
C VAL A 96 -9.89 -6.05 -0.05
N TRP A 97 -8.56 -5.91 -0.20
CA TRP A 97 -7.68 -7.06 -0.28
C TRP A 97 -7.58 -7.82 1.04
N ASN A 98 -7.47 -7.11 2.16
CA ASN A 98 -7.42 -7.72 3.49
C ASN A 98 -8.72 -8.49 3.78
N ASP A 99 -9.87 -7.90 3.48
CA ASP A 99 -11.18 -8.55 3.65
C ASP A 99 -11.27 -9.85 2.82
N LYS A 100 -10.79 -9.81 1.57
CA LYS A 100 -10.74 -11.00 0.71
C LYS A 100 -9.88 -12.10 1.33
N ILE A 101 -8.67 -11.77 1.77
CA ILE A 101 -7.74 -12.74 2.38
C ILE A 101 -8.33 -13.32 3.67
N GLU A 102 -8.99 -12.49 4.48
CA GLU A 102 -9.64 -12.95 5.70
C GLU A 102 -10.76 -13.96 5.41
N VAL A 103 -11.62 -13.68 4.43
CA VAL A 103 -12.67 -14.61 3.98
C VAL A 103 -12.06 -15.93 3.47
N GLU A 104 -11.01 -15.86 2.65
CA GLU A 104 -10.32 -17.05 2.15
C GLU A 104 -9.71 -17.89 3.27
N ASN A 105 -9.14 -17.26 4.30
CA ASN A 105 -8.59 -17.94 5.46
C ASN A 105 -9.68 -18.61 6.29
N ARG A 106 -10.79 -17.94 6.56
CA ARG A 106 -11.95 -18.52 7.26
C ARG A 106 -12.51 -19.76 6.54
N VAL A 107 -12.59 -19.71 5.21
CA VAL A 107 -13.03 -20.86 4.39
C VAL A 107 -12.04 -22.03 4.50
N LYS A 108 -10.73 -21.76 4.48
CA LYS A 108 -9.69 -22.79 4.65
C LYS A 108 -9.77 -23.44 6.03
N GLU A 109 -9.92 -22.64 7.09
CA GLU A 109 -10.06 -23.13 8.46
C GLU A 109 -11.31 -23.99 8.64
N ALA A 110 -12.46 -23.56 8.09
CA ALA A 110 -13.70 -24.34 8.14
C ALA A 110 -13.54 -25.71 7.45
N LYS A 111 -12.91 -25.75 6.27
CA LYS A 111 -12.61 -27.00 5.57
C LYS A 111 -11.69 -27.92 6.38
N GLN A 112 -10.65 -27.38 7.01
CA GLN A 112 -9.74 -28.15 7.85
C GLN A 112 -10.46 -28.77 9.05
N ARG A 113 -11.33 -28.00 9.72
CA ARG A 113 -12.14 -28.50 10.85
C ARG A 113 -13.11 -29.60 10.43
N SER A 114 -13.76 -29.48 9.27
CA SER A 114 -14.65 -30.53 8.76
C SER A 114 -13.91 -31.83 8.46
N ILE A 115 -12.69 -31.76 7.90
CA ILE A 115 -11.88 -32.95 7.63
C ILE A 115 -11.46 -33.64 8.95
N GLN A 116 -11.07 -32.86 9.97
CA GLN A 116 -10.71 -33.41 11.28
C GLN A 116 -11.90 -34.00 12.04
N SER A 117 -13.10 -33.46 11.83
CA SER A 117 -14.34 -33.92 12.48
C SER A 117 -14.90 -35.22 11.91
N SER A 118 -14.58 -35.60 10.67
CA SER A 118 -15.12 -36.79 10.00
C SER A 118 -14.21 -38.03 10.08
N GLY A 119 -13.07 -37.93 10.77
CA GLY A 119 -12.10 -39.01 10.92
C GLY A 119 -12.19 -39.82 12.22
N ASN A 120 -13.31 -39.75 12.95
CA ASN A 120 -13.47 -40.35 14.27
C ASN A 120 -14.70 -41.22 14.40
#